data_AF-A0A438C526-F1
#
_entry.id   AF-A0A438C526-F1
#
_cell.length_a   1.000
_cell.length_b   1.000
_cell.length_c   1.000
_cell.angle_alpha   90.00
_cell.angle_beta   90.00
_cell.angle_gamma   90.00
#
_symmetry.space_group_name_H-M   'P 1'
#
loop_
_entity.id
_entity.type
_entity.pdbx_description
1 polymer ?
#
loop_
_entity_poly.entity_id
_entity_poly.type
_entity_poly.pdbx_seq_one_letter_code
_entity_poly.pdbx_strand_id
1 'polypeptide(L)'
;MPRDACDHCSTGALGKMVWMQFEELLLSNYFPEVVRRKKRAEFIHLVQRNMTLIEYAIKFTQLSEYAPNVVEDEQMRAKQFQEGLRLNIRAQVAPSCFVLTVRLWQGLWLEKGKWRKLKG
;
A
#
# COMPACT_ATOMS: atom_id res chain seq x y z
N MET A 1 14.65 -49.55 38.79
CA MET A 1 15.34 -48.98 37.61
C MET A 1 15.95 -50.14 36.84
N PRO A 2 15.88 -50.18 35.50
CA PRO A 2 16.01 -49.09 34.50
C PRO A 2 14.63 -48.61 34.00
N ARG A 3 14.28 -47.35 33.71
CA ARG A 3 14.88 -46.22 32.96
C ARG A 3 15.20 -46.54 31.50
N ASP A 4 14.64 -45.72 30.61
CA ASP A 4 14.89 -45.58 29.16
C ASP A 4 13.93 -46.45 28.29
N ALA A 5 13.12 -45.94 27.35
CA ALA A 5 13.00 -44.61 26.75
C ALA A 5 11.57 -44.38 26.24
N CYS A 6 10.97 -43.21 26.55
CA CYS A 6 9.83 -42.68 25.80
C CYS A 6 10.37 -41.99 24.54
N ASP A 7 10.85 -42.78 23.58
CA ASP A 7 11.30 -42.26 22.28
C ASP A 7 10.19 -42.39 21.26
N HIS A 8 9.11 -41.62 21.41
CA HIS A 8 8.31 -41.15 20.27
C HIS A 8 7.74 -39.77 20.60
N CYS A 9 8.62 -38.86 21.05
CA CYS A 9 8.36 -37.44 20.87
C CYS A 9 8.62 -37.16 19.38
N SER A 10 7.57 -37.15 18.56
CA SER A 10 7.64 -36.65 17.19
C SER A 10 7.81 -35.13 17.19
N THR A 11 8.91 -34.66 17.74
CA THR A 11 9.49 -33.33 17.50
C THR A 11 10.10 -33.30 16.08
N GLY A 12 9.32 -33.73 15.09
CA GLY A 12 9.69 -33.71 13.67
C GLY A 12 8.85 -32.72 12.86
N ALA A 13 7.75 -32.23 13.42
CA ALA A 13 6.78 -31.40 12.70
C ALA A 13 7.05 -29.89 12.76
N LEU A 14 8.09 -29.43 13.49
CA LEU A 14 8.49 -28.02 13.53
C LEU A 14 9.66 -27.70 12.58
N GLY A 15 10.39 -28.71 12.12
CA GLY A 15 11.64 -28.52 11.37
C GLY A 15 11.48 -28.28 9.86
N LYS A 16 10.25 -28.38 9.33
CA LYS A 16 9.95 -28.14 7.91
C LYS A 16 8.63 -27.41 7.74
N MET A 17 8.48 -26.24 8.36
CA MET A 17 7.54 -25.28 7.78
C MET A 17 8.07 -24.91 6.41
N VAL A 18 7.38 -25.36 5.37
CA VAL A 18 7.63 -24.93 3.99
C VAL A 18 7.47 -23.41 4.00
N TRP A 19 8.44 -22.68 3.46
CA TRP A 19 8.42 -21.22 3.42
C TRP A 19 7.06 -20.63 2.98
N MET A 20 6.36 -21.32 2.06
CA MET A 20 4.99 -20.99 1.66
C MET A 20 3.96 -21.03 2.81
N GLN A 21 4.01 -22.03 3.69
CA GLN A 21 3.12 -22.11 4.86
C GLN A 21 3.44 -21.01 5.88
N PHE A 22 4.72 -20.67 6.04
CA PHE A 22 5.12 -19.54 6.85
C PHE A 22 4.59 -18.21 6.27
N GLU A 23 4.77 -17.98 4.96
CA GLU A 23 4.21 -16.80 4.29
C GLU A 23 2.69 -16.74 4.36
N GLU A 24 2.01 -17.86 4.17
CA GLU A 24 0.54 -17.95 4.28
C GLU A 24 0.07 -17.63 5.70
N LEU A 25 0.69 -18.23 6.73
CA LEU A 25 0.40 -17.93 8.12
C LEU A 25 0.77 -16.48 8.48
N LEU A 26 1.87 -15.95 7.95
CA LEU A 26 2.30 -14.57 8.19
C LEU A 26 1.30 -13.60 7.57
N LEU A 27 0.93 -13.79 6.30
CA LEU A 27 -0.04 -12.95 5.61
C LEU A 27 -1.44 -13.06 6.23
N SER A 28 -1.85 -14.26 6.64
CA SER A 28 -3.13 -14.49 7.33
C SER A 28 -3.18 -13.84 8.70
N ASN A 29 -2.11 -13.96 9.51
CA ASN A 29 -2.10 -13.46 10.89
C ASN A 29 -1.70 -11.98 11.00
N TYR A 30 -0.77 -11.49 10.17
CA TYR A 30 -0.20 -10.13 10.30
C TYR A 30 -0.77 -9.14 9.28
N PHE A 31 -1.26 -9.60 8.12
CA PHE A 31 -2.00 -8.77 7.16
C PHE A 31 -3.39 -9.36 6.83
N PRO A 32 -4.25 -9.58 7.85
CA PRO A 32 -5.59 -10.09 7.63
C PRO A 32 -6.31 -9.34 6.52
N GLU A 33 -7.15 -10.05 5.78
CA GLU A 33 -7.96 -9.42 4.74
C GLU A 33 -8.77 -8.23 5.29
N VAL A 34 -9.18 -8.30 6.55
CA VAL A 34 -9.81 -7.20 7.29
C VAL A 34 -8.95 -5.93 7.30
N VAL A 35 -7.63 -6.06 7.53
CA VAL A 35 -6.69 -4.92 7.51
C VAL A 35 -6.55 -4.37 6.11
N ARG A 36 -6.43 -5.22 5.08
CA ARG A 36 -6.37 -4.77 3.67
C ARG A 36 -7.66 -4.05 3.25
N ARG A 37 -8.83 -4.59 3.61
CA ARG A 37 -10.13 -3.96 3.37
C ARG A 37 -10.22 -2.61 4.11
N LYS A 38 -9.76 -2.53 5.35
CA LYS A 38 -9.70 -1.27 6.11
C LYS A 38 -8.78 -0.25 5.45
N LYS A 39 -7.60 -0.66 4.96
CA LYS A 39 -6.66 0.22 4.24
C LYS A 39 -7.24 0.70 2.91
N ARG A 40 -7.92 -0.16 2.16
CA ARG A 40 -8.67 0.22 0.96
C ARG A 40 -9.77 1.23 1.28
N ALA A 41 -10.56 1.01 2.34
CA ALA A 41 -11.58 1.98 2.75
C ALA A 41 -10.98 3.31 3.20
N GLU A 42 -9.84 3.28 3.92
CA GLU A 42 -9.09 4.46 4.31
C GLU A 42 -8.62 5.25 3.08
N PHE A 43 -8.21 4.56 2.01
CA PHE A 43 -7.83 5.18 0.74
C PHE A 43 -9.01 5.84 0.02
N ILE A 44 -10.12 5.12 -0.14
CA ILE A 44 -11.31 5.60 -0.86
C ILE A 44 -11.87 6.86 -0.20
N HIS A 45 -11.82 6.93 1.13
CA HIS A 45 -12.28 8.08 1.90
C HIS A 45 -11.15 9.05 2.29
N LEU A 46 -9.98 8.93 1.68
CA LEU A 46 -8.84 9.78 2.01
C LEU A 46 -9.12 11.21 1.53
N VAL A 47 -9.06 12.12 2.48
CA VAL A 47 -9.19 13.57 2.28
C VAL A 47 -8.06 14.26 3.04
N GLN A 48 -7.58 15.38 2.52
CA GLN A 48 -6.46 16.13 3.09
C GLN A 48 -6.75 16.57 4.54
N ARG A 49 -7.98 17.00 4.86
CA ARG A 49 -8.39 17.48 6.20
C ARG A 49 -7.40 18.51 6.75
N ASN A 50 -6.70 18.17 7.84
CA ASN A 50 -5.74 19.02 8.54
C ASN A 50 -4.28 18.70 8.15
N MET A 51 -4.06 17.74 7.24
CA MET A 51 -2.73 17.40 6.75
C MET A 51 -2.20 18.50 5.83
N THR A 52 -0.90 18.72 5.88
CA THR A 52 -0.17 19.43 4.84
C THR A 52 -0.33 18.68 3.51
N LEU A 53 -0.10 19.38 2.39
CA LEU A 53 -0.15 18.76 1.06
C LEU A 53 0.85 17.59 0.94
N ILE A 54 2.02 17.74 1.58
CA ILE A 54 3.09 16.73 1.58
C ILE A 54 2.65 15.48 2.35
N GLU A 55 2.15 15.64 3.57
CA GLU A 55 1.63 14.51 4.37
C GLU A 55 0.49 13.78 3.66
N TYR A 56 -0.41 14.54 3.02
CA TYR A 56 -1.48 13.98 2.22
C TYR A 56 -0.94 13.19 1.01
N ALA A 57 0.05 13.71 0.27
CA ALA A 57 0.66 13.01 -0.87
C ALA A 57 1.39 11.73 -0.45
N ILE A 58 2.11 11.75 0.67
CA ILE A 58 2.74 10.57 1.25
C ILE A 58 1.68 9.52 1.61
N LYS A 59 0.65 9.93 2.35
CA LYS A 59 -0.42 9.03 2.79
C LYS A 59 -1.23 8.47 1.61
N PHE A 60 -1.51 9.29 0.61
CA PHE A 60 -2.15 8.87 -0.64
C PHE A 60 -1.32 7.80 -1.35
N THR A 61 -0.01 8.01 -1.48
CA THR A 61 0.89 7.06 -2.15
C THR A 61 0.88 5.72 -1.42
N GLN A 62 1.06 5.72 -0.10
CA GLN A 62 1.06 4.52 0.72
C GLN A 62 -0.25 3.74 0.66
N LEU A 63 -1.38 4.44 0.69
CA LEU A 63 -2.70 3.82 0.70
C LEU A 63 -3.16 3.38 -0.70
N SER A 64 -2.64 4.00 -1.76
CA SER A 64 -2.98 3.65 -3.15
C SER A 64 -2.61 2.21 -3.52
N GLU A 65 -1.61 1.64 -2.85
CA GLU A 65 -1.19 0.24 -3.04
C GLU A 65 -2.29 -0.77 -2.65
N TYR A 66 -3.24 -0.39 -1.79
CA TYR A 66 -4.33 -1.26 -1.32
C TYR A 66 -5.60 -1.19 -2.19
N ALA A 67 -5.64 -0.27 -3.15
CA ALA A 67 -6.78 0.00 -4.01
C ALA A 67 -6.35 0.22 -5.47
N PRO A 68 -5.62 -0.73 -6.09
CA PRO A 68 -5.12 -0.56 -7.45
C PRO A 68 -6.25 -0.33 -8.47
N ASN A 69 -7.44 -0.90 -8.20
CA ASN A 69 -8.63 -0.73 -9.01
C ASN A 69 -9.25 0.68 -8.95
N VAL A 70 -8.84 1.53 -8.00
CA VAL A 70 -9.33 2.92 -7.85
C VAL A 70 -8.36 3.91 -8.51
N VAL A 71 -7.11 3.50 -8.73
CA VAL A 71 -6.03 4.31 -9.33
C VAL A 71 -5.36 3.55 -10.47
N GLU A 72 -6.17 2.84 -11.26
CA GLU A 72 -5.70 1.91 -12.30
C GLU A 72 -4.85 2.62 -13.34
N ASP A 73 -5.28 3.81 -13.76
CA ASP A 73 -4.53 4.70 -14.64
C ASP A 73 -4.16 6.02 -13.96
N GLU A 74 -3.28 6.78 -14.62
CA GLU A 74 -2.78 8.05 -14.12
C GLU A 74 -3.87 9.13 -14.02
N GLN A 75 -4.92 9.07 -14.87
CA GLN A 75 -6.03 10.02 -14.83
C GLN A 75 -6.93 9.77 -13.62
N MET A 76 -7.28 8.51 -13.34
CA MET A 76 -8.02 8.10 -12.15
C MET A 76 -7.25 8.46 -10.89
N ARG A 77 -5.93 8.20 -10.88
CA ARG A 77 -5.05 8.58 -9.77
C ARG A 77 -5.05 10.09 -9.52
N ALA A 78 -4.90 10.89 -10.58
CA ALA A 78 -4.91 12.35 -10.48
C ALA A 78 -6.27 12.88 -10.00
N LYS A 79 -7.37 12.34 -10.55
CA LYS A 79 -8.73 12.70 -10.15
C LYS A 79 -8.98 12.41 -8.67
N GLN A 80 -8.68 11.20 -8.21
CA GLN A 80 -8.85 10.80 -6.81
C GLN A 80 -8.02 11.69 -5.88
N PHE A 81 -6.78 12.03 -6.27
CA PHE A 81 -5.93 12.93 -5.50
C PHE A 81 -6.55 14.33 -5.37
N GLN A 82 -6.99 14.91 -6.50
CA GLN A 82 -7.61 16.24 -6.56
C GLN A 82 -8.93 16.32 -5.78
N GLU A 83 -9.75 15.28 -5.83
CA GLU A 83 -11.03 15.20 -5.11
C GLU A 83 -10.84 15.19 -3.60
N GLY A 84 -9.75 14.60 -3.10
CA GLY A 84 -9.43 14.63 -1.68
C GLY A 84 -8.75 15.92 -1.18
N LEU A 85 -8.39 16.86 -2.06
CA LEU A 85 -7.80 18.14 -1.65
C LEU A 85 -8.83 19.07 -1.00
N ARG A 86 -8.37 19.93 -0.08
CA ARG A 86 -9.23 20.99 0.49
C ARG A 86 -9.64 21.98 -0.61
N LEU A 87 -10.86 22.50 -0.52
CA LEU A 87 -11.43 23.40 -1.53
C LEU A 87 -10.54 24.62 -1.83
N ASN A 88 -9.93 25.22 -0.80
CA ASN A 88 -9.04 26.37 -0.95
C ASN A 88 -7.75 26.05 -1.75
N ILE A 89 -7.29 24.81 -1.73
CA ILE A 89 -6.13 24.34 -2.52
C ILE A 89 -6.61 23.88 -3.89
N ARG A 90 -7.72 23.14 -3.95
CA ARG A 90 -8.33 22.69 -5.21
C ARG A 90 -8.65 23.85 -6.14
N ALA A 91 -9.16 24.96 -5.61
CA ALA A 91 -9.45 26.18 -6.37
C ALA A 91 -8.20 26.87 -6.95
N GLN A 92 -7.02 26.64 -6.35
CA GLN A 92 -5.74 27.15 -6.87
C GLN A 92 -5.15 26.20 -7.93
N VAL A 93 -5.43 24.91 -7.82
CA VAL A 93 -4.94 23.88 -8.75
C VAL A 93 -5.81 23.77 -10.01
N ALA A 94 -7.12 24.02 -9.89
CA ALA A 94 -8.11 23.84 -10.96
C ALA A 94 -7.95 24.79 -12.19
N PRO A 95 -7.56 26.08 -12.05
CA PRO A 95 -7.48 26.96 -13.21
C PRO A 95 -6.15 26.86 -13.99
N SER A 96 -5.09 26.28 -13.43
CA SER A 96 -3.72 26.44 -13.94
C SER A 96 -2.92 25.14 -14.14
N CYS A 97 -3.41 23.97 -13.72
CA CYS A 97 -2.53 22.80 -13.63
C CYS A 97 -3.13 21.45 -14.01
N PHE A 98 -3.23 21.24 -15.32
CA PHE A 98 -3.09 19.89 -15.89
C PHE A 98 -1.62 19.43 -15.94
N VAL A 99 -0.63 20.31 -15.66
CA VAL A 99 0.79 20.06 -15.98
C VAL A 99 1.75 20.04 -14.76
N LEU A 100 1.50 20.77 -13.66
CA LEU A 100 2.43 20.76 -12.51
C LEU A 100 2.13 19.67 -11.46
N THR A 101 0.92 19.10 -11.44
CA THR A 101 0.67 17.91 -10.61
C THR A 101 1.38 16.69 -11.16
N VAL A 102 1.67 16.61 -12.46
CA VAL A 102 2.45 15.50 -13.05
C VAL A 102 3.95 15.70 -12.83
N ARG A 103 4.47 16.95 -12.96
CA ARG A 103 5.91 17.23 -12.83
C ARG A 103 6.44 17.16 -11.40
N LEU A 104 5.69 17.64 -10.41
CA LEU A 104 6.10 17.50 -9.00
C LEU A 104 5.88 16.08 -8.46
N TRP A 105 4.96 15.30 -9.05
CA TRP A 105 4.79 13.88 -8.72
C TRP A 105 5.86 12.98 -9.34
N GLN A 106 6.34 13.25 -10.56
CA GLN A 106 7.43 12.47 -11.17
C GLN A 106 8.74 12.53 -10.38
N GLY A 107 9.06 13.68 -9.75
CA GLY A 107 10.28 13.84 -8.96
C GLY A 107 10.32 12.97 -7.70
N LEU A 108 9.22 12.90 -6.95
CA LEU A 108 9.11 12.08 -5.74
C LEU A 108 8.99 10.56 -6.07
N TRP A 109 8.53 10.21 -7.27
CA TRP A 109 8.39 8.83 -7.73
C TRP A 109 9.70 8.23 -8.28
N LEU A 110 10.64 9.07 -8.75
CA LEU A 110 11.95 8.65 -9.27
C LEU A 110 12.93 8.20 -8.18
N GLU A 111 12.77 8.66 -6.93
CA GLU A 111 13.63 8.23 -5.82
C GLU A 111 13.36 6.79 -5.36
N LYS A 112 12.20 6.22 -5.69
CA LYS A 112 11.81 4.83 -5.37
C LYS A 112 11.91 3.97 -6.63
N GLY A 113 13.12 3.88 -7.19
CA GLY A 113 13.40 3.11 -8.40
C GLY A 113 12.95 1.65 -8.32
N LYS A 114 11.87 1.30 -9.03
CA LYS A 114 11.59 -0.07 -9.51
C LYS A 114 10.46 -0.13 -10.56
N TRP A 115 10.75 0.27 -11.80
CA TRP A 115 10.05 -0.26 -12.98
C TRP A 115 11.02 -1.14 -13.77
N ARG A 116 11.09 -2.42 -13.40
CA ARG A 116 11.72 -3.42 -14.26
C ARG A 116 10.79 -3.64 -15.45
N LYS A 117 11.24 -3.19 -16.62
CA LYS A 117 10.75 -3.52 -17.98
C LYS A 117 9.28 -3.15 -18.20
N LEU A 118 9.03 -2.25 -19.16
CA LEU A 118 7.83 -2.13 -20.01
C LEU A 118 7.73 -0.71 -20.61
N LYS A 119 8.84 -0.20 -21.13
CA LYS A 119 8.83 0.20 -22.54
C LYS A 119 9.60 -0.89 -23.26
N GLY A 120 8.97 -1.50 -24.27
CA GLY A 120 9.66 -2.40 -25.19
C GLY A 120 10.85 -1.72 -25.83
#